data_AF-A0AA92SWE0-F1
#
_entry.id   AF-A0AA92SWE0-F1
#
_cell.length_a   1.000
_cell.length_b   1.000
_cell.length_c   1.000
_cell.angle_alpha   90.00
_cell.angle_beta   90.00
_cell.angle_gamma   90.00
#
_symmetry.space_group_name_H-M   'P 1'
#
loop_
_entity.id
_entity.type
_entity.pdbx_description
1 polymer ?
#
loop_
_entity_poly.entity_id
_entity_poly.type
_entity_poly.pdbx_seq_one_letter_code
_entity_poly.pdbx_strand_id
1 'polypeptide(L)'
;MVALSFTACGDDWGRQDDPAGGQIYPSKATVATYDFEYSEEKPEYSDMISHDESCEVTNDETLASNVLHINGKGGAKIANPFNGVKLQNGAAITFAVKIDAAVAEDGTVADVDLTRPLVSFGSDEKDAAGNDISAHFYITANGQVVYNKPTQLQSLNLNENDPASVKTGILSPNEWHFVALQLSTEGYQLYVDGKKSLSGYQTSSSATSFKYKTLVDSINSLPYIYIGGDSKLTAEETNTVSIDNVTLIRNMMEEKDWNKTIGGNGGSGFIWKEQESIGNEDFSSGFFDPKTPNIQMKGNGTVHYRFTCNNNAAKNYETWVLAITNGVAFGDNGYIEYEICRGDAWSWGSLLDGDAQGVSASYNWDSWIADMKGATVDLYVTRTGKMFHVEQYVTTASGSKLPVCTFDTQKEAPTEEWGTFVTLEKSFLTFEKAETYTSVNYKDGAYTIGSDDNSSAFFDKKSEMYDLSAERSRLTIQFVNTTAGGENWENYVVAFTNTPFGEAGYLEYAVCRADAWTWGANIPTNGDNVTATYNWDTWKTDINGATVTLDFKRVGDRVDMTADVVTAQGESLPQMSFFVDGLEGKPLYVFLTNEKSYQVIKQVRTYPWFNTNFAE
;
A
#
# COMPACT_ATOMS: atom_id res chain seq x y z
N MET A 1 -10.77 14.21 68.00
CA MET A 1 -9.58 14.16 67.12
C MET A 1 -9.51 12.76 66.55
N VAL A 2 -9.77 12.64 65.25
CA VAL A 2 -9.32 11.64 64.25
C VAL A 2 -10.18 11.95 63.02
N ALA A 3 -9.51 12.30 61.93
CA ALA A 3 -10.06 12.81 60.67
C ALA A 3 -10.67 11.68 59.80
N LEU A 4 -11.80 11.96 59.12
CA LEU A 4 -12.02 12.01 57.65
C LEU A 4 -11.49 10.78 56.86
N SER A 5 -12.21 10.14 55.94
CA SER A 5 -13.36 10.53 55.10
C SER A 5 -13.98 9.29 54.40
N PHE A 6 -15.24 9.39 54.01
CA PHE A 6 -15.94 8.46 53.10
C PHE A 6 -15.56 8.72 51.63
N THR A 7 -15.45 7.65 50.82
CA THR A 7 -15.65 7.69 49.36
C THR A 7 -16.34 6.40 48.88
N ALA A 8 -17.17 6.57 47.86
CA ALA A 8 -18.22 5.68 47.36
C ALA A 8 -17.72 4.52 46.46
N CYS A 9 -18.63 3.57 46.20
CA CYS A 9 -18.52 2.42 45.31
C CYS A 9 -18.23 2.80 43.84
N GLY A 10 -17.48 1.93 43.16
CA GLY A 10 -17.39 1.85 41.70
C GLY A 10 -16.05 1.24 41.27
N ASP A 11 -16.11 0.04 40.72
CA ASP A 11 -15.12 -0.67 39.86
C ASP A 11 -14.77 -2.07 40.39
N ASP A 12 -15.67 -3.02 40.09
CA ASP A 12 -15.36 -4.44 40.12
C ASP A 12 -15.85 -5.11 38.81
N TRP A 13 -15.38 -4.55 37.69
CA TRP A 13 -15.53 -5.15 36.34
C TRP A 13 -14.14 -5.33 35.75
N GLY A 14 -13.49 -6.42 36.16
CA GLY A 14 -12.16 -6.81 35.68
C GLY A 14 -11.80 -8.26 35.95
N ARG A 15 -12.79 -9.14 36.19
CA ARG A 15 -12.55 -10.58 36.17
C ARG A 15 -12.89 -11.10 34.78
N GLN A 16 -11.83 -11.41 34.05
CA GLN A 16 -11.84 -12.22 32.84
C GLN A 16 -12.49 -13.58 33.14
N ASP A 17 -13.49 -13.97 32.34
CA ASP A 17 -14.01 -15.34 32.36
C ASP A 17 -12.90 -16.32 31.96
N ASP A 18 -12.91 -17.52 32.56
CA ASP A 18 -12.02 -18.60 32.15
C ASP A 18 -12.24 -18.94 30.66
N PRO A 19 -11.18 -19.23 29.87
CA PRO A 19 -11.31 -19.46 28.44
C PRO A 19 -12.27 -20.60 28.10
N ALA A 20 -13.28 -20.31 27.27
CA ALA A 20 -14.07 -21.34 26.60
C ALA A 20 -13.14 -22.18 25.69
N GLY A 21 -13.24 -23.50 25.81
CA GLY A 21 -12.28 -24.44 25.24
C GLY A 21 -12.20 -24.44 23.71
N GLY A 22 -10.97 -24.33 23.22
CA GLY A 22 -10.43 -25.38 22.35
C GLY A 22 -10.42 -25.20 20.83
N GLN A 23 -10.66 -24.00 20.27
CA GLN A 23 -10.48 -23.80 18.82
C GLN A 23 -9.79 -22.47 18.50
N ILE A 24 -8.47 -22.44 18.65
CA ILE A 24 -7.61 -21.38 18.12
C ILE A 24 -7.40 -21.67 16.62
N TYR A 25 -7.98 -20.84 15.75
CA TYR A 25 -7.59 -20.80 14.35
C TYR A 25 -6.22 -20.10 14.25
N PRO A 26 -5.19 -20.74 13.68
CA PRO A 26 -3.87 -20.14 13.52
C PRO A 26 -3.91 -18.95 12.55
N SER A 27 -3.64 -17.74 13.02
CA SER A 27 -3.21 -16.65 12.14
C SER A 27 -1.75 -16.86 11.70
N LYS A 28 -1.47 -16.53 10.43
CA LYS A 28 -0.12 -16.31 9.89
C LYS A 28 0.58 -15.24 10.75
N ALA A 29 1.86 -15.40 11.03
CA ALA A 29 2.67 -14.37 11.68
C ALA A 29 4.15 -14.54 11.35
N THR A 30 4.87 -13.43 11.24
CA THR A 30 6.33 -13.43 11.26
C THR A 30 6.79 -13.74 12.69
N VAL A 31 7.68 -14.72 12.82
CA VAL A 31 8.20 -15.22 14.10
C VAL A 31 9.55 -14.57 14.42
N ALA A 32 10.40 -14.40 13.41
CA ALA A 32 11.69 -13.74 13.53
C ALA A 32 12.19 -13.29 12.14
N THR A 33 13.03 -12.26 12.13
CA THR A 33 13.79 -11.78 10.97
C THR A 33 15.22 -11.51 11.39
N TYR A 34 16.18 -11.99 10.59
CA TYR A 34 17.61 -11.74 10.74
C TYR A 34 18.08 -10.91 9.54
N ASP A 35 18.25 -9.61 9.77
CA ASP A 35 18.57 -8.57 8.78
C ASP A 35 20.05 -8.13 8.81
N PHE A 36 20.82 -8.61 9.79
CA PHE A 36 22.24 -8.29 9.97
C PHE A 36 22.57 -6.78 10.05
N GLU A 37 21.57 -5.95 10.33
CA GLU A 37 21.72 -4.53 10.56
C GLU A 37 22.07 -4.28 12.03
N TYR A 38 23.37 -4.12 12.29
CA TYR A 38 23.90 -3.96 13.64
C TYR A 38 24.15 -2.49 14.01
N SER A 39 24.00 -2.20 15.30
CA SER A 39 24.17 -0.87 15.89
C SER A 39 24.70 -0.97 17.31
N GLU A 40 24.89 0.15 18.01
CA GLU A 40 25.25 0.13 19.43
C GLU A 40 24.21 -0.61 20.29
N GLU A 41 22.93 -0.59 19.90
CA GLU A 41 21.83 -1.24 20.62
C GLU A 41 21.63 -2.72 20.22
N LYS A 42 22.09 -3.10 19.02
CA LYS A 42 22.10 -4.47 18.50
C LYS A 42 23.51 -4.81 18.02
N PRO A 43 24.41 -5.26 18.90
CA PRO A 43 25.80 -5.55 18.53
C PRO A 43 25.91 -6.66 17.50
N GLU A 44 26.99 -6.65 16.71
CA GLU A 44 27.28 -7.69 15.73
C GLU A 44 27.17 -9.10 16.33
N TYR A 45 26.44 -9.97 15.64
CA TYR A 45 26.11 -11.34 16.04
C TYR A 45 25.25 -11.50 17.30
N SER A 46 24.57 -10.45 17.79
CA SER A 46 23.63 -10.56 18.92
C SER A 46 22.58 -11.66 18.75
N ASP A 47 22.23 -11.93 17.50
CA ASP A 47 21.17 -12.87 17.12
C ASP A 47 21.70 -14.30 16.92
N MET A 48 23.01 -14.53 17.06
CA MET A 48 23.66 -15.81 16.82
C MET A 48 24.15 -16.45 18.12
N ILE A 49 23.97 -17.77 18.22
CA ILE A 49 24.53 -18.57 19.33
C ILE A 49 26.03 -18.80 19.09
N SER A 50 26.41 -19.08 17.84
CA SER A 50 27.79 -19.32 17.45
C SER A 50 27.97 -19.13 15.95
N HIS A 51 29.17 -18.77 15.51
CA HIS A 51 29.56 -18.70 14.11
C HIS A 51 31.02 -19.14 13.94
N ASP A 52 31.40 -19.53 12.72
CA ASP A 52 32.79 -19.80 12.35
C ASP A 52 33.56 -18.50 12.06
N GLU A 53 34.90 -18.54 12.10
CA GLU A 53 35.76 -17.39 11.75
C GLU A 53 35.63 -16.97 10.27
N SER A 54 35.16 -17.87 9.40
CA SER A 54 34.92 -17.59 7.97
C SER A 54 33.54 -16.99 7.70
N CYS A 55 32.85 -16.53 8.75
CA CYS A 55 31.53 -15.92 8.71
C CYS A 55 31.66 -14.47 9.23
N GLU A 56 31.46 -13.49 8.36
CA GLU A 56 31.63 -12.06 8.63
C GLU A 56 30.38 -11.27 8.21
N VAL A 57 30.13 -10.13 8.84
CA VAL A 57 29.11 -9.18 8.37
C VAL A 57 29.81 -8.14 7.51
N THR A 58 29.39 -8.02 6.26
CA THR A 58 29.96 -7.05 5.32
C THR A 58 28.87 -6.22 4.66
N ASN A 59 29.21 -5.01 4.24
CA ASN A 59 28.29 -4.19 3.47
C ASN A 59 28.32 -4.62 2.00
N ASP A 60 27.15 -4.93 1.44
CA ASP A 60 26.99 -5.22 0.02
C ASP A 60 26.39 -3.99 -0.68
N GLU A 61 27.19 -3.31 -1.51
CA GLU A 61 26.77 -2.09 -2.20
C GLU A 61 25.64 -2.33 -3.20
N THR A 62 25.55 -3.53 -3.79
CA THR A 62 24.53 -3.86 -4.79
C THR A 62 23.16 -4.11 -4.17
N LEU A 63 23.15 -4.69 -2.96
CA LEU A 63 21.94 -4.86 -2.16
C LEU A 63 21.60 -3.61 -1.33
N ALA A 64 22.58 -2.73 -1.11
CA ALA A 64 22.51 -1.60 -0.18
C ALA A 64 22.14 -2.02 1.25
N SER A 65 22.69 -3.16 1.70
CA SER A 65 22.40 -3.80 2.99
C SER A 65 23.67 -4.37 3.61
N ASN A 66 23.70 -4.52 4.94
CA ASN A 66 24.67 -5.37 5.60
C ASN A 66 24.24 -6.84 5.47
N VAL A 67 25.17 -7.71 5.10
CA VAL A 67 24.87 -9.10 4.77
C VAL A 67 25.77 -10.05 5.55
N LEU A 68 25.26 -11.25 5.83
CA LEU A 68 26.08 -12.31 6.38
C LEU A 68 26.87 -12.96 5.24
N HIS A 69 28.14 -12.62 5.16
CA HIS A 69 29.09 -13.15 4.17
C HIS A 69 29.79 -14.38 4.73
N ILE A 70 29.75 -15.49 3.99
CA ILE A 70 30.20 -16.79 4.48
C ILE A 70 31.10 -17.46 3.46
N ASN A 71 32.37 -17.65 3.84
CA ASN A 71 33.43 -18.20 3.01
C ASN A 71 33.79 -19.63 3.44
N GLY A 72 34.27 -20.45 2.49
CA GLY A 72 34.90 -21.73 2.78
C GLY A 72 34.05 -22.68 3.65
N LYS A 73 34.47 -22.89 4.90
CA LYS A 73 33.82 -23.79 5.88
C LYS A 73 32.83 -23.08 6.81
N GLY A 74 32.61 -21.79 6.60
CA GLY A 74 31.89 -20.95 7.55
C GLY A 74 30.41 -21.27 7.67
N GLY A 75 29.79 -20.77 8.74
CA GLY A 75 28.34 -20.79 8.92
C GLY A 75 27.95 -20.22 10.28
N ALA A 76 26.66 -19.94 10.44
CA ALA A 76 26.09 -19.40 11.67
C ALA A 76 25.05 -20.36 12.26
N LYS A 77 24.98 -20.41 13.59
CA LYS A 77 24.00 -21.20 14.36
C LYS A 77 23.13 -20.29 15.21
N ILE A 78 21.82 -20.48 15.15
CA ILE A 78 20.82 -19.66 15.83
C ILE A 78 19.81 -20.57 16.56
N ALA A 79 19.26 -20.10 17.69
CA ALA A 79 18.14 -20.77 18.35
C ALA A 79 16.92 -20.78 17.41
N ASN A 80 16.24 -21.92 17.26
CA ASN A 80 15.07 -21.99 16.39
C ASN A 80 13.87 -21.22 16.98
N PRO A 81 13.46 -20.07 16.40
CA PRO A 81 12.33 -19.28 16.90
C PRO A 81 10.99 -19.99 16.78
N PHE A 82 10.86 -20.97 15.87
CA PHE A 82 9.63 -21.75 15.76
C PHE A 82 9.32 -22.54 17.03
N ASN A 83 10.32 -22.91 17.85
CA ASN A 83 10.07 -23.61 19.11
C ASN A 83 9.17 -22.81 20.08
N GLY A 84 9.10 -21.46 19.92
CA GLY A 84 8.24 -20.58 20.70
C GLY A 84 6.79 -20.49 20.20
N VAL A 85 6.46 -21.09 19.06
CA VAL A 85 5.13 -21.01 18.43
C VAL A 85 4.64 -22.39 17.98
N LYS A 86 3.36 -22.46 17.59
CA LYS A 86 2.78 -23.68 17.00
C LYS A 86 2.68 -23.53 15.50
N LEU A 87 3.27 -24.47 14.77
CA LEU A 87 3.13 -24.62 13.31
C LEU A 87 1.95 -25.56 13.04
N GLN A 88 0.80 -25.03 12.62
CA GLN A 88 -0.45 -25.81 12.55
C GLN A 88 -0.69 -26.41 11.16
N ASN A 89 -0.63 -25.59 10.11
CA ASN A 89 -0.81 -26.02 8.72
C ASN A 89 0.45 -25.88 7.85
N GLY A 90 1.49 -25.23 8.37
CA GLY A 90 2.75 -25.04 7.66
C GLY A 90 3.76 -24.16 8.39
N ALA A 91 4.85 -23.89 7.69
CA ALA A 91 5.89 -22.94 8.06
C ALA A 91 6.53 -22.42 6.78
N ALA A 92 7.10 -21.22 6.83
CA ALA A 92 7.83 -20.69 5.69
C ALA A 92 9.11 -19.98 6.10
N ILE A 93 10.06 -20.01 5.17
CA ILE A 93 11.39 -19.41 5.31
C ILE A 93 11.61 -18.57 4.06
N THR A 94 11.96 -17.29 4.23
CA THR A 94 12.34 -16.41 3.12
C THR A 94 13.70 -15.79 3.38
N PHE A 95 14.49 -15.54 2.33
CA PHE A 95 15.81 -14.92 2.46
C PHE A 95 16.29 -14.36 1.12
N ALA A 96 17.19 -13.39 1.18
CA ALA A 96 18.01 -12.95 0.05
C ALA A 96 19.32 -13.75 0.03
N VAL A 97 19.79 -14.13 -1.16
CA VAL A 97 21.06 -14.84 -1.31
C VAL A 97 21.80 -14.44 -2.57
N LYS A 98 23.12 -14.33 -2.48
CA LYS A 98 24.05 -14.24 -3.60
C LYS A 98 25.08 -15.36 -3.49
N ILE A 99 25.30 -16.07 -4.60
CA ILE A 99 26.27 -17.15 -4.70
C ILE A 99 27.48 -16.66 -5.47
N ASP A 100 28.63 -16.52 -4.83
CA ASP A 100 29.80 -15.94 -5.47
C ASP A 100 30.54 -16.99 -6.32
N ALA A 101 30.92 -16.57 -7.53
CA ALA A 101 31.68 -17.36 -8.48
C ALA A 101 32.87 -16.56 -9.01
N ALA A 102 34.02 -17.22 -9.14
CA ALA A 102 35.18 -16.60 -9.79
C ALA A 102 34.85 -16.26 -11.25
N VAL A 103 35.27 -15.07 -11.70
CA VAL A 103 35.12 -14.63 -13.10
C VAL A 103 36.51 -14.58 -13.73
N ALA A 104 36.70 -15.30 -14.84
CA ALA A 104 37.95 -15.29 -15.59
C ALA A 104 38.14 -13.96 -16.35
N GLU A 105 39.36 -13.67 -16.80
CA GLU A 105 39.68 -12.43 -17.54
C GLU A 105 38.86 -12.27 -18.85
N ASP A 106 38.37 -13.37 -19.43
CA ASP A 106 37.53 -13.38 -20.62
C ASP A 106 36.02 -13.24 -20.33
N GLY A 107 35.64 -13.03 -19.06
CA GLY A 107 34.26 -12.89 -18.61
C GLY A 107 33.54 -14.22 -18.32
N THR A 108 34.22 -15.36 -18.44
CA THR A 108 33.63 -16.66 -18.10
C THR A 108 33.45 -16.81 -16.59
N VAL A 109 32.22 -17.12 -16.16
CA VAL A 109 31.89 -17.41 -14.75
C VAL A 109 32.19 -18.87 -14.44
N ALA A 110 32.95 -19.13 -13.38
CA ALA A 110 33.29 -20.48 -12.93
C ALA A 110 32.06 -21.23 -12.38
N ASP A 111 32.10 -22.56 -12.47
CA ASP A 111 31.11 -23.42 -11.80
C ASP A 111 31.17 -23.22 -10.27
N VAL A 112 29.99 -23.12 -9.64
CA VAL A 112 29.84 -23.02 -8.19
C VAL A 112 29.48 -24.36 -7.57
N ASP A 113 29.86 -24.56 -6.31
CA ASP A 113 29.33 -25.66 -5.51
C ASP A 113 27.84 -25.43 -5.22
N LEU A 114 27.04 -26.44 -5.52
CA LEU A 114 25.57 -26.41 -5.43
C LEU A 114 25.05 -27.29 -4.29
N THR A 115 25.96 -27.90 -3.52
CA THR A 115 25.64 -28.82 -2.42
C THR A 115 25.57 -28.13 -1.07
N ARG A 116 26.11 -26.91 -0.96
CA ARG A 116 26.09 -26.10 0.26
C ARG A 116 24.65 -25.85 0.75
N PRO A 117 24.32 -26.20 2.01
CA PRO A 117 23.09 -25.75 2.66
C PRO A 117 23.08 -24.23 2.82
N LEU A 118 22.03 -23.57 2.33
CA LEU A 118 21.83 -22.13 2.49
C LEU A 118 21.14 -21.83 3.82
N VAL A 119 20.04 -22.53 4.09
CA VAL A 119 19.35 -22.52 5.38
C VAL A 119 19.03 -23.96 5.75
N SER A 120 19.29 -24.33 7.01
CA SER A 120 19.00 -25.66 7.52
C SER A 120 18.44 -25.65 8.95
N PHE A 121 17.79 -26.74 9.32
CA PHE A 121 17.32 -27.02 10.68
C PHE A 121 17.94 -28.33 11.15
N GLY A 122 18.43 -28.34 12.39
CA GLY A 122 19.12 -29.49 12.95
C GLY A 122 19.25 -29.45 14.46
N SER A 123 19.98 -30.43 15.00
CA SER A 123 20.37 -30.48 16.40
C SER A 123 21.81 -30.97 16.53
N ASP A 124 22.35 -30.90 17.74
CA ASP A 124 23.69 -31.41 18.04
C ASP A 124 23.64 -32.89 18.52
N GLU A 125 22.56 -33.63 18.23
CA GLU A 125 22.38 -35.02 18.67
C GLU A 125 23.41 -35.98 18.05
N LYS A 126 24.16 -36.67 18.91
CA LYS A 126 25.11 -37.72 18.53
C LYS A 126 24.73 -39.07 19.16
N ASP A 127 25.03 -40.17 18.48
CA ASP A 127 24.97 -41.50 19.08
C ASP A 127 26.12 -41.73 20.07
N ALA A 128 26.11 -42.89 20.73
CA ALA A 128 27.16 -43.26 21.68
C ALA A 128 28.57 -43.39 21.05
N ALA A 129 28.66 -43.51 19.71
CA ALA A 129 29.92 -43.54 18.96
C ALA A 129 30.32 -42.14 18.44
N GLY A 130 29.56 -41.10 18.75
CA GLY A 130 29.80 -39.73 18.32
C GLY A 130 29.32 -39.41 16.90
N ASN A 131 28.60 -40.32 16.24
CA ASN A 131 28.05 -40.08 14.92
C ASN A 131 26.83 -39.15 15.02
N ASP A 132 26.69 -38.26 14.04
CA ASP A 132 25.50 -37.42 13.94
C ASP A 132 24.26 -38.26 13.62
N ILE A 133 23.27 -38.20 14.50
CA ILE A 133 21.97 -38.87 14.36
C ILE A 133 20.79 -37.90 14.28
N SER A 134 21.08 -36.60 14.27
CA SER A 134 20.06 -35.58 14.25
C SER A 134 19.28 -35.58 12.93
N ALA A 135 18.01 -35.19 13.02
CA ALA A 135 17.26 -34.89 11.81
C ALA A 135 17.77 -33.59 11.20
N HIS A 136 17.99 -33.62 9.89
CA HIS A 136 18.45 -32.51 9.09
C HIS A 136 17.43 -32.16 8.05
N PHE A 137 17.08 -30.88 7.99
CA PHE A 137 16.39 -30.29 6.86
C PHE A 137 17.27 -29.21 6.26
N TYR A 138 17.40 -29.15 4.94
CA TYR A 138 18.12 -28.06 4.28
C TYR A 138 17.59 -27.75 2.88
N ILE A 139 17.88 -26.53 2.42
CA ILE A 139 17.76 -26.09 1.03
C ILE A 139 19.12 -25.66 0.47
N THR A 140 19.42 -25.98 -0.79
CA THR A 140 20.66 -25.57 -1.47
C THR A 140 20.42 -24.58 -2.62
N ALA A 141 21.49 -24.01 -3.16
CA ALA A 141 21.44 -23.10 -4.30
C ALA A 141 20.87 -23.72 -5.59
N ASN A 142 20.88 -25.05 -5.71
CA ASN A 142 20.26 -25.75 -6.84
C ASN A 142 18.73 -25.87 -6.72
N GLY A 143 18.15 -25.39 -5.63
CA GLY A 143 16.75 -25.62 -5.28
C GLY A 143 16.50 -27.04 -4.76
N GLN A 144 17.54 -27.74 -4.30
CA GLN A 144 17.42 -29.05 -3.65
C GLN A 144 16.83 -28.85 -2.25
N VAL A 145 15.77 -29.58 -1.91
CA VAL A 145 15.22 -29.60 -0.55
C VAL A 145 15.40 -31.01 0.00
N VAL A 146 15.97 -31.17 1.18
CA VAL A 146 16.24 -32.50 1.74
C VAL A 146 15.79 -32.55 3.18
N TYR A 147 15.13 -33.66 3.54
CA TYR A 147 14.93 -34.07 4.91
C TYR A 147 15.52 -35.46 5.12
N ASN A 148 16.42 -35.60 6.07
CA ASN A 148 17.03 -36.87 6.44
C ASN A 148 17.14 -36.99 7.97
N LYS A 149 16.72 -38.13 8.51
CA LYS A 149 17.06 -38.56 9.85
C LYS A 149 17.83 -39.88 9.73
N PRO A 150 19.15 -39.89 10.00
CA PRO A 150 20.01 -41.06 9.82
C PRO A 150 19.40 -42.32 10.41
N THR A 151 19.46 -43.43 9.66
CA THR A 151 18.93 -44.76 10.03
C THR A 151 17.40 -44.87 10.22
N GLN A 152 16.65 -43.77 10.14
CA GLN A 152 15.20 -43.75 10.40
C GLN A 152 14.37 -43.37 9.17
N LEU A 153 14.69 -42.25 8.51
CA LEU A 153 13.81 -41.71 7.45
C LEU A 153 14.57 -40.78 6.51
N GLN A 154 14.53 -41.05 5.21
CA GLN A 154 14.99 -40.13 4.16
C GLN A 154 13.80 -39.76 3.27
N SER A 155 13.62 -38.47 3.02
CA SER A 155 12.59 -38.00 2.11
C SER A 155 13.09 -38.03 0.66
N LEU A 156 13.04 -39.21 0.04
CA LEU A 156 13.45 -39.38 -1.37
C LEU A 156 12.64 -38.49 -2.33
N ASN A 157 11.43 -38.06 -1.95
CA ASN A 157 10.54 -37.23 -2.76
C ASN A 157 10.76 -35.71 -2.59
N LEU A 158 11.59 -35.28 -1.64
CA LEU A 158 12.01 -33.87 -1.54
C LEU A 158 13.24 -33.60 -2.42
N ASN A 159 14.01 -34.64 -2.76
CA ASN A 159 15.30 -34.56 -3.44
C ASN A 159 15.21 -34.48 -4.98
N GLU A 160 14.29 -33.67 -5.52
CA GLU A 160 14.06 -33.59 -6.98
C GLU A 160 15.20 -32.86 -7.73
N ASN A 161 15.88 -31.92 -7.07
CA ASN A 161 16.93 -31.08 -7.64
C ASN A 161 18.32 -31.44 -7.10
N ASP A 162 18.64 -32.72 -6.98
CA ASP A 162 19.96 -33.18 -6.57
C ASP A 162 21.04 -32.69 -7.56
N PRO A 163 22.04 -31.88 -7.16
CA PRO A 163 23.09 -31.40 -8.06
C PRO A 163 23.88 -32.49 -8.77
N ALA A 164 23.95 -33.71 -8.19
CA ALA A 164 24.57 -34.86 -8.85
C ALA A 164 23.73 -35.41 -10.02
N SER A 165 22.42 -35.10 -10.03
CA SER A 165 21.47 -35.55 -11.05
C SER A 165 21.13 -34.46 -12.06
N VAL A 166 20.95 -33.22 -11.61
CA VAL A 166 20.54 -32.09 -12.45
C VAL A 166 21.12 -30.78 -11.89
N LYS A 167 21.65 -29.93 -12.79
CA LYS A 167 21.97 -28.54 -12.46
C LYS A 167 20.82 -27.66 -12.96
N THR A 168 20.13 -26.97 -12.06
CA THR A 168 18.90 -26.23 -12.40
C THR A 168 19.18 -24.83 -12.93
N GLY A 169 20.27 -24.20 -12.46
CA GLY A 169 20.55 -22.78 -12.74
C GLY A 169 19.50 -21.83 -12.16
N ILE A 170 18.76 -22.28 -11.14
CA ILE A 170 17.64 -21.51 -10.57
C ILE A 170 18.11 -20.24 -9.84
N LEU A 171 19.33 -20.25 -9.29
CA LEU A 171 20.03 -19.07 -8.79
C LEU A 171 21.27 -18.85 -9.67
N SER A 172 21.34 -17.71 -10.35
CA SER A 172 22.53 -17.31 -11.11
C SER A 172 23.68 -17.00 -10.14
N PRO A 173 24.92 -17.40 -10.44
CA PRO A 173 26.06 -16.92 -9.68
C PRO A 173 26.30 -15.42 -9.88
N ASN A 174 26.88 -14.77 -8.86
CA ASN A 174 27.19 -13.34 -8.79
C ASN A 174 25.98 -12.39 -8.92
N GLU A 175 24.76 -12.93 -8.85
CA GLU A 175 23.51 -12.18 -8.80
C GLU A 175 22.80 -12.44 -7.47
N TRP A 176 22.11 -11.43 -6.98
CA TRP A 176 21.25 -11.60 -5.81
C TRP A 176 19.88 -12.14 -6.22
N HIS A 177 19.39 -13.11 -5.46
CA HIS A 177 18.07 -13.73 -5.64
C HIS A 177 17.26 -13.75 -4.34
N PHE A 178 15.94 -13.60 -4.47
CA PHE A 178 15.02 -13.74 -3.36
C PHE A 178 14.46 -15.15 -3.38
N VAL A 179 14.55 -15.84 -2.26
CA VAL A 179 14.08 -17.22 -2.11
C VAL A 179 12.98 -17.28 -1.06
N ALA A 180 11.87 -17.94 -1.39
CA ALA A 180 10.79 -18.23 -0.45
C ALA A 180 10.43 -19.72 -0.48
N LEU A 181 10.44 -20.37 0.66
CA LEU A 181 10.10 -21.78 0.81
C LEU A 181 8.87 -21.94 1.70
N GLN A 182 7.74 -22.33 1.12
CA GLN A 182 6.57 -22.76 1.86
C GLN A 182 6.66 -24.25 2.16
N LEU A 183 6.53 -24.62 3.43
CA LEU A 183 6.29 -25.99 3.88
C LEU A 183 4.86 -26.10 4.39
N SER A 184 4.16 -27.17 4.00
CA SER A 184 2.81 -27.48 4.48
C SER A 184 2.73 -28.92 4.92
N THR A 185 1.60 -29.33 5.51
CA THR A 185 1.37 -30.74 5.85
C THR A 185 1.13 -31.64 4.65
N GLU A 186 1.02 -31.07 3.44
CA GLU A 186 0.68 -31.76 2.19
C GLU A 186 1.80 -31.71 1.15
N GLY A 187 2.74 -30.77 1.29
CA GLY A 187 3.80 -30.56 0.30
C GLY A 187 4.67 -29.35 0.62
N TYR A 188 5.54 -28.99 -0.30
CA TYR A 188 6.30 -27.74 -0.27
C TYR A 188 6.15 -26.97 -1.58
N GLN A 189 6.43 -25.67 -1.53
CA GLN A 189 6.55 -24.82 -2.69
C GLN A 189 7.76 -23.91 -2.54
N LEU A 190 8.68 -23.98 -3.51
CA LEU A 190 9.81 -23.05 -3.62
C LEU A 190 9.44 -21.93 -4.62
N TYR A 191 9.82 -20.71 -4.27
CA TYR A 191 9.75 -19.53 -5.11
C TYR A 191 11.13 -18.90 -5.18
N VAL A 192 11.51 -18.44 -6.37
CA VAL A 192 12.72 -17.66 -6.61
C VAL A 192 12.33 -16.45 -7.44
N ASP A 193 12.66 -15.25 -6.95
CA ASP A 193 12.35 -13.97 -7.61
C ASP A 193 10.87 -13.85 -8.03
N GLY A 194 9.98 -14.19 -7.09
CA GLY A 194 8.53 -14.17 -7.26
C GLY A 194 7.99 -15.22 -8.21
N LYS A 195 8.85 -16.01 -8.84
CA LYS A 195 8.46 -17.08 -9.76
C LYS A 195 8.40 -18.40 -9.01
N LYS A 196 7.31 -19.12 -9.22
CA LYS A 196 7.15 -20.48 -8.74
C LYS A 196 8.25 -21.36 -9.37
N SER A 197 9.06 -22.01 -8.53
CA SER A 197 10.08 -22.97 -8.98
C SER A 197 9.42 -24.20 -9.64
N LEU A 198 10.18 -24.89 -10.49
CA LEU A 198 9.77 -26.07 -11.26
C LEU A 198 9.26 -27.25 -10.41
N SER A 199 9.54 -27.27 -9.10
CA SER A 199 9.01 -28.28 -8.17
C SER A 199 7.95 -27.66 -7.25
N GLY A 200 6.73 -28.19 -7.32
CA GLY A 200 5.61 -27.58 -6.63
C GLY A 200 4.27 -28.22 -6.96
N TYR A 201 3.94 -29.25 -6.18
CA TYR A 201 2.74 -30.13 -6.20
C TYR A 201 2.90 -31.43 -7.00
N GLN A 202 3.45 -32.47 -6.36
CA GLN A 202 3.34 -33.85 -6.85
C GLN A 202 1.90 -34.34 -6.66
N THR A 203 1.15 -34.50 -7.76
CA THR A 203 -0.13 -35.23 -7.81
C THR A 203 0.06 -36.74 -8.03
N SER A 204 1.30 -37.26 -8.04
CA SER A 204 1.55 -38.67 -8.34
C SER A 204 1.97 -39.48 -7.10
N SER A 205 1.14 -40.47 -6.81
CA SER A 205 1.27 -41.48 -5.76
C SER A 205 2.36 -42.50 -6.08
N SER A 206 3.62 -42.06 -6.13
CA SER A 206 4.77 -42.96 -6.14
C SER A 206 5.28 -43.12 -4.70
N ALA A 207 4.98 -44.27 -4.13
CA ALA A 207 5.07 -44.62 -2.70
C ALA A 207 6.31 -44.06 -1.96
N THR A 208 6.08 -43.26 -0.92
CA THR A 208 7.02 -43.15 0.22
C THR A 208 6.27 -43.20 1.55
N SER A 209 6.91 -43.76 2.57
CA SER A 209 6.45 -43.75 3.97
C SER A 209 6.56 -42.36 4.63
N PHE A 210 7.11 -41.39 3.92
CA PHE A 210 7.36 -40.04 4.41
C PHE A 210 6.07 -39.21 4.43
N LYS A 211 5.88 -38.44 5.51
CA LYS A 211 4.73 -37.53 5.67
C LYS A 211 5.26 -36.11 5.82
N TYR A 212 4.76 -35.17 5.04
CA TYR A 212 5.11 -33.75 5.18
C TYR A 212 4.77 -33.18 6.56
N LYS A 213 3.76 -33.73 7.24
CA LYS A 213 3.51 -33.46 8.66
C LYS A 213 4.72 -33.76 9.56
N THR A 214 5.47 -34.84 9.28
CA THR A 214 6.71 -35.17 9.99
C THR A 214 7.77 -34.09 9.78
N LEU A 215 7.86 -33.50 8.57
CA LEU A 215 8.76 -32.38 8.31
C LEU A 215 8.34 -31.14 9.09
N VAL A 216 7.07 -30.73 9.02
CA VAL A 216 6.57 -29.56 9.77
C VAL A 216 6.78 -29.73 11.27
N ASP A 217 6.54 -30.93 11.81
CA ASP A 217 6.79 -31.25 13.21
C ASP A 217 8.27 -31.15 13.57
N SER A 218 9.16 -31.69 12.73
CA SER A 218 10.60 -31.59 12.92
C SER A 218 11.10 -30.14 12.86
N ILE A 219 10.65 -29.33 11.89
CA ILE A 219 10.97 -27.90 11.81
C ILE A 219 10.52 -27.17 13.08
N ASN A 220 9.39 -27.57 13.66
CA ASN A 220 8.91 -26.97 14.91
C ASN A 220 9.68 -27.44 16.16
N SER A 221 10.26 -28.63 16.16
CA SER A 221 10.89 -29.25 17.34
C SER A 221 12.42 -29.19 17.36
N LEU A 222 13.07 -29.05 16.20
CA LEU A 222 14.53 -29.00 16.13
C LEU A 222 15.03 -27.72 16.82
N PRO A 223 16.11 -27.80 17.61
CA PRO A 223 16.55 -26.70 18.46
C PRO A 223 17.24 -25.56 17.70
N TYR A 224 17.80 -25.82 16.52
CA TYR A 224 18.66 -24.87 15.84
C TYR A 224 18.32 -24.66 14.38
N ILE A 225 18.57 -23.43 13.94
CA ILE A 225 18.68 -23.03 12.54
C ILE A 225 20.15 -22.77 12.25
N TYR A 226 20.61 -23.18 11.06
CA TYR A 226 21.93 -22.85 10.57
C TYR A 226 21.82 -22.08 9.25
N ILE A 227 22.64 -21.04 9.11
CA ILE A 227 22.75 -20.23 7.89
C ILE A 227 24.10 -20.51 7.25
N GLY A 228 24.10 -20.85 5.97
CA GLY A 228 25.29 -21.22 5.20
C GLY A 228 25.88 -22.59 5.56
N GLY A 229 25.18 -23.44 6.31
CA GLY A 229 25.68 -24.77 6.71
C GLY A 229 24.61 -25.64 7.38
N ASP A 230 25.05 -26.73 8.02
CA ASP A 230 24.21 -27.64 8.81
C ASP A 230 24.82 -27.88 10.21
N SER A 231 24.28 -28.85 10.97
CA SER A 231 24.79 -29.22 12.31
C SER A 231 26.26 -29.62 12.36
N LYS A 232 26.88 -29.84 11.21
CA LYS A 232 28.27 -30.24 11.09
C LYS A 232 29.19 -29.08 10.79
N LEU A 233 28.69 -27.84 10.58
CA LEU A 233 29.43 -26.63 10.20
C LEU A 233 30.74 -27.01 9.48
N THR A 234 30.58 -27.40 8.22
CA THR A 234 31.18 -28.58 7.59
C THR A 234 32.72 -28.58 7.47
N ALA A 235 33.30 -29.77 7.55
CA ALA A 235 34.75 -30.03 7.47
C ALA A 235 35.39 -29.82 6.07
N GLU A 236 34.62 -29.56 5.02
CA GLU A 236 35.07 -29.37 3.63
C GLU A 236 34.74 -27.94 3.13
N GLU A 237 35.62 -27.37 2.30
CA GLU A 237 35.45 -26.01 1.76
C GLU A 237 34.33 -25.97 0.73
N THR A 238 33.41 -25.02 0.89
CA THR A 238 32.30 -24.76 -0.02
C THR A 238 32.44 -23.37 -0.65
N ASN A 239 31.65 -23.09 -1.68
CA ASN A 239 31.60 -21.79 -2.33
C ASN A 239 31.14 -20.67 -1.38
N THR A 240 31.58 -19.47 -1.66
CA THR A 240 31.19 -18.27 -0.93
C THR A 240 29.73 -17.92 -1.19
N VAL A 241 29.02 -17.58 -0.12
CA VAL A 241 27.63 -17.11 -0.18
C VAL A 241 27.46 -15.89 0.70
N SER A 242 26.61 -14.97 0.26
CA SER A 242 26.13 -13.85 1.06
C SER A 242 24.63 -14.03 1.27
N ILE A 243 24.15 -13.94 2.51
CA ILE A 243 22.74 -14.14 2.87
C ILE A 243 22.26 -12.95 3.69
N ASP A 244 21.02 -12.52 3.43
CA ASP A 244 20.37 -11.43 4.15
C ASP A 244 18.87 -11.70 4.37
N ASN A 245 18.26 -10.99 5.31
CA ASN A 245 16.83 -10.92 5.56
C ASN A 245 16.15 -12.30 5.76
N VAL A 246 16.80 -13.18 6.53
CA VAL A 246 16.28 -14.52 6.83
C VAL A 246 15.05 -14.38 7.73
N THR A 247 13.87 -14.62 7.17
CA THR A 247 12.59 -14.43 7.84
C THR A 247 11.85 -15.75 8.00
N LEU A 248 11.32 -15.98 9.19
CA LEU A 248 10.58 -17.18 9.56
C LEU A 248 9.12 -16.83 9.79
N ILE A 249 8.23 -17.48 9.04
CA ILE A 249 6.80 -17.22 9.08
C ILE A 249 6.10 -18.50 9.54
N ARG A 250 5.29 -18.43 10.60
CA ARG A 250 4.44 -19.56 10.99
C ARG A 250 3.25 -19.65 10.07
N ASN A 251 2.85 -20.88 9.73
CA ASN A 251 1.73 -21.22 8.86
C ASN A 251 2.01 -20.94 7.36
N MET A 252 1.00 -20.47 6.64
CA MET A 252 1.06 -20.28 5.19
C MET A 252 1.41 -18.84 4.84
N MET A 253 2.35 -18.67 3.92
CA MET A 253 2.63 -17.42 3.24
C MET A 253 1.43 -16.98 2.38
N GLU A 254 1.32 -15.68 2.24
CA GLU A 254 0.49 -14.99 1.27
C GLU A 254 1.36 -14.55 0.08
N GLU A 255 0.71 -14.12 -1.00
CA GLU A 255 1.41 -13.67 -2.22
C GLU A 255 2.50 -12.63 -1.93
N LYS A 256 2.24 -11.67 -1.04
CA LYS A 256 3.21 -10.64 -0.65
C LYS A 256 4.49 -11.16 -0.01
N ASP A 257 4.47 -12.37 0.56
CA ASP A 257 5.64 -12.93 1.22
C ASP A 257 6.59 -13.61 0.22
N TRP A 258 6.06 -14.23 -0.84
CA TRP A 258 6.85 -14.98 -1.82
C TRP A 258 7.05 -14.26 -3.17
N ASN A 259 6.20 -13.30 -3.51
CA ASN A 259 6.26 -12.54 -4.77
C ASN A 259 7.22 -11.34 -4.67
N LYS A 260 8.52 -11.59 -4.47
CA LYS A 260 9.59 -10.57 -4.34
C LYS A 260 10.82 -10.89 -5.20
N THR A 261 11.64 -9.89 -5.53
CA THR A 261 12.91 -9.99 -6.31
C THR A 261 14.01 -9.14 -5.67
N ILE A 262 15.30 -9.46 -5.83
CA ILE A 262 16.40 -8.62 -5.28
C ILE A 262 16.70 -7.39 -6.15
N GLY A 263 17.14 -6.29 -5.53
CA GLY A 263 17.11 -4.94 -6.12
C GLY A 263 15.71 -4.30 -6.00
N GLY A 264 14.70 -5.13 -5.79
CA GLY A 264 13.58 -4.80 -4.93
C GLY A 264 14.09 -4.82 -3.50
N ASN A 265 14.53 -3.65 -3.03
CA ASN A 265 14.63 -3.39 -1.60
C ASN A 265 13.37 -3.99 -0.94
N GLY A 266 13.49 -4.46 0.30
CA GLY A 266 12.36 -4.58 1.22
C GLY A 266 11.70 -3.22 1.51
N GLY A 267 11.69 -2.28 0.57
CA GLY A 267 10.59 -1.37 0.44
C GLY A 267 9.37 -2.19 0.07
N SER A 268 8.23 -1.81 0.63
CA SER A 268 7.06 -1.71 -0.23
C SER A 268 7.52 -1.15 -1.58
N GLY A 269 7.75 -2.01 -2.58
CA GLY A 269 7.42 -1.62 -3.94
C GLY A 269 6.01 -1.11 -3.78
N PHE A 270 5.83 0.19 -3.93
CA PHE A 270 4.54 0.81 -3.77
C PHE A 270 3.64 0.22 -4.84
N ILE A 271 3.04 -0.93 -4.54
CA ILE A 271 1.99 -1.54 -5.33
C ILE A 271 0.81 -0.66 -4.99
N TRP A 272 0.67 0.38 -5.80
CA TRP A 272 -0.48 1.23 -5.73
C TRP A 272 -1.70 0.36 -5.93
N LYS A 273 -2.56 0.32 -4.93
CA LYS A 273 -3.87 -0.30 -5.05
C LYS A 273 -4.86 0.75 -5.55
N GLU A 274 -5.78 0.37 -6.42
CA GLU A 274 -6.93 1.22 -6.78
C GLU A 274 -7.88 1.42 -5.60
N GLN A 275 -7.96 0.37 -4.77
CA GLN A 275 -8.80 0.30 -3.60
C GLN A 275 -7.99 -0.05 -2.36
N GLU A 276 -8.38 0.49 -1.23
CA GLU A 276 -7.82 0.14 0.08
C GLU A 276 -8.95 -0.19 1.04
N SER A 277 -8.68 -1.09 1.98
CA SER A 277 -9.68 -1.50 2.95
C SER A 277 -9.21 -1.27 4.38
N ILE A 278 -10.18 -1.04 5.26
CA ILE A 278 -9.98 -1.07 6.70
C ILE A 278 -11.03 -2.01 7.33
N GLY A 279 -10.65 -2.62 8.45
CA GLY A 279 -11.47 -3.58 9.18
C GLY A 279 -11.12 -5.01 8.82
N ASN A 280 -11.49 -5.94 9.68
CA ASN A 280 -11.32 -7.37 9.45
C ASN A 280 -12.54 -7.91 8.70
N GLU A 281 -12.33 -8.73 7.67
CA GLU A 281 -13.41 -9.35 6.90
C GLU A 281 -14.29 -10.30 7.73
N ASP A 282 -13.79 -10.77 8.88
CA ASP A 282 -14.55 -11.54 9.87
C ASP A 282 -15.41 -10.66 10.80
N PHE A 283 -15.40 -9.34 10.57
CA PHE A 283 -16.14 -8.32 11.33
C PHE A 283 -15.76 -8.25 12.82
N SER A 284 -14.54 -8.68 13.18
CA SER A 284 -14.04 -8.64 14.56
C SER A 284 -13.48 -7.28 14.98
N SER A 285 -13.37 -6.31 14.05
CA SER A 285 -12.84 -4.98 14.34
C SER A 285 -13.66 -4.25 15.39
N GLY A 286 -12.96 -3.68 16.37
CA GLY A 286 -13.56 -2.96 17.49
C GLY A 286 -14.14 -1.62 17.08
N PHE A 287 -14.80 -0.96 18.02
CA PHE A 287 -15.23 0.42 17.83
C PHE A 287 -14.01 1.34 17.68
N PHE A 288 -14.03 2.18 16.66
CA PHE A 288 -13.02 3.22 16.40
C PHE A 288 -11.63 2.69 16.01
N ASP A 289 -11.53 1.42 15.59
CA ASP A 289 -10.29 0.84 15.10
C ASP A 289 -10.57 -0.34 14.14
N PRO A 290 -9.92 -0.42 12.96
CA PRO A 290 -8.89 0.48 12.40
C PRO A 290 -9.43 1.79 11.80
N LYS A 291 -8.53 2.71 11.41
CA LYS A 291 -8.85 4.06 10.89
C LYS A 291 -8.17 4.30 9.54
N THR A 292 -8.78 5.10 8.68
CA THR A 292 -8.12 5.61 7.48
C THR A 292 -7.07 6.67 7.83
N PRO A 293 -6.10 6.97 6.95
CA PRO A 293 -5.24 8.13 7.10
C PRO A 293 -6.07 9.41 7.24
N ASN A 294 -5.63 10.33 8.10
CA ASN A 294 -6.29 11.61 8.32
C ASN A 294 -6.15 12.52 7.09
N ILE A 295 -7.27 13.11 6.65
CA ILE A 295 -7.27 14.17 5.64
C ILE A 295 -7.36 15.50 6.36
N GLN A 296 -6.42 16.41 6.08
CA GLN A 296 -6.37 17.75 6.67
C GLN A 296 -6.80 18.81 5.67
N MET A 297 -7.52 19.82 6.15
CA MET A 297 -7.93 20.99 5.38
C MET A 297 -7.83 22.26 6.23
N LYS A 298 -7.85 23.42 5.54
CA LYS A 298 -7.91 24.74 6.15
C LYS A 298 -9.00 25.58 5.50
N GLY A 299 -9.79 26.29 6.31
CA GLY A 299 -10.83 27.18 5.81
C GLY A 299 -12.04 26.43 5.25
N ASN A 300 -12.68 26.98 4.22
CA ASN A 300 -13.84 26.35 3.58
C ASN A 300 -13.39 25.24 2.63
N GLY A 301 -14.16 24.16 2.58
CA GLY A 301 -13.89 23.06 1.67
C GLY A 301 -14.73 21.83 1.97
N THR A 302 -14.60 20.82 1.13
CA THR A 302 -15.29 19.54 1.27
C THR A 302 -14.28 18.41 1.20
N VAL A 303 -14.35 17.47 2.14
CA VAL A 303 -13.75 16.13 2.00
C VAL A 303 -14.84 15.17 1.54
N HIS A 304 -14.57 14.40 0.48
CA HIS A 304 -15.45 13.34 0.01
C HIS A 304 -14.79 11.99 0.19
N TYR A 305 -15.54 11.03 0.72
CA TYR A 305 -15.17 9.62 0.79
C TYR A 305 -16.19 8.78 0.03
N ARG A 306 -15.70 7.85 -0.80
CA ARG A 306 -16.50 6.73 -1.30
C ARG A 306 -15.95 5.41 -0.84
N PHE A 307 -16.81 4.59 -0.25
CA PHE A 307 -16.46 3.23 0.15
C PHE A 307 -17.65 2.27 0.08
N THR A 308 -17.35 0.99 -0.08
CA THR A 308 -18.32 -0.09 0.11
C THR A 308 -18.29 -0.53 1.57
N CYS A 309 -19.44 -0.55 2.22
CA CYS A 309 -19.60 -0.99 3.60
C CYS A 309 -20.07 -2.44 3.65
N ASN A 310 -19.36 -3.30 4.38
CA ASN A 310 -19.79 -4.65 4.72
C ASN A 310 -19.87 -4.79 6.25
N ASN A 311 -20.92 -5.46 6.75
CA ASN A 311 -21.12 -5.65 8.19
C ASN A 311 -21.70 -7.04 8.53
N ASN A 312 -21.61 -7.41 9.81
CA ASN A 312 -22.13 -8.69 10.32
C ASN A 312 -23.63 -8.65 10.73
N ALA A 313 -24.34 -7.60 10.33
CA ALA A 313 -25.78 -7.53 10.42
C ALA A 313 -26.43 -7.77 11.82
N ALA A 314 -25.74 -7.58 12.94
CA ALA A 314 -26.32 -7.84 14.26
C ALA A 314 -26.97 -6.60 14.89
N LYS A 315 -26.46 -5.39 14.60
CA LYS A 315 -27.01 -4.10 15.07
C LYS A 315 -26.88 -2.99 14.03
N ASN A 316 -27.75 -1.98 14.09
CA ASN A 316 -27.75 -0.87 13.13
C ASN A 316 -26.44 -0.07 13.12
N TYR A 317 -25.81 0.10 14.28
CA TYR A 317 -24.60 0.89 14.47
C TYR A 317 -23.30 0.17 14.06
N GLU A 318 -23.35 -1.12 13.74
CA GLU A 318 -22.21 -1.90 13.26
C GLU A 318 -21.98 -1.56 11.78
N THR A 319 -21.38 -0.39 11.55
CA THR A 319 -21.12 0.20 10.23
C THR A 319 -19.91 1.13 10.29
N TRP A 320 -19.80 2.06 9.36
CA TRP A 320 -18.78 3.10 9.35
C TRP A 320 -19.03 4.17 10.43
N VAL A 321 -17.94 4.82 10.84
CA VAL A 321 -17.90 5.94 11.77
C VAL A 321 -16.99 7.01 11.15
N LEU A 322 -17.42 8.27 11.14
CA LEU A 322 -16.65 9.41 10.66
C LEU A 322 -16.25 10.26 11.87
N ALA A 323 -14.98 10.67 11.94
CA ALA A 323 -14.51 11.66 12.88
C ALA A 323 -14.21 12.98 12.15
N ILE A 324 -14.74 14.09 12.67
CA ILE A 324 -14.35 15.47 12.32
C ILE A 324 -13.49 15.99 13.47
N THR A 325 -12.33 16.54 13.15
CA THR A 325 -11.27 16.86 14.11
C THR A 325 -10.69 18.25 13.89
N ASN A 326 -9.81 18.67 14.81
CA ASN A 326 -9.00 19.89 14.65
C ASN A 326 -7.84 19.77 13.65
N GLY A 327 -7.76 18.66 12.90
CA GLY A 327 -6.73 18.43 11.88
C GLY A 327 -5.48 17.75 12.43
N VAL A 328 -5.22 17.77 13.74
CA VAL A 328 -4.12 17.01 14.35
C VAL A 328 -4.38 15.51 14.14
N ALA A 329 -3.33 14.73 13.88
CA ALA A 329 -3.48 13.29 13.68
C ALA A 329 -3.90 12.59 14.97
N PHE A 330 -4.63 11.48 14.86
CA PHE A 330 -5.05 10.70 16.01
C PHE A 330 -3.81 10.17 16.77
N GLY A 331 -3.79 10.34 18.10
CA GLY A 331 -2.67 9.93 18.96
C GLY A 331 -1.61 11.02 19.17
N ASP A 332 -1.60 12.07 18.35
CA ASP A 332 -0.68 13.20 18.53
C ASP A 332 -1.14 14.16 19.63
N ASN A 333 -0.18 14.87 20.22
CA ASN A 333 -0.46 15.85 21.25
C ASN A 333 -1.34 16.99 20.70
N GLY A 334 -2.47 17.24 21.38
CA GLY A 334 -3.43 18.26 20.97
C GLY A 334 -4.50 17.77 19.99
N TYR A 335 -4.61 16.46 19.73
CA TYR A 335 -5.74 15.87 19.02
C TYR A 335 -7.10 16.21 19.68
N ILE A 336 -8.06 16.69 18.90
CA ILE A 336 -9.41 17.01 19.36
C ILE A 336 -10.45 16.50 18.35
N GLU A 337 -11.46 15.79 18.86
CA GLU A 337 -12.68 15.42 18.14
C GLU A 337 -13.73 16.52 18.27
N TYR A 338 -14.17 17.05 17.13
CA TYR A 338 -15.25 18.03 17.06
C TYR A 338 -16.62 17.34 17.01
N GLU A 339 -16.75 16.34 16.13
CA GLU A 339 -17.98 15.56 15.96
C GLU A 339 -17.63 14.16 15.46
N ILE A 340 -18.31 13.16 16.00
CA ILE A 340 -18.31 11.78 15.53
C ILE A 340 -19.68 11.50 14.94
N CYS A 341 -19.73 11.10 13.66
CA CYS A 341 -20.96 10.69 12.97
C CYS A 341 -20.91 9.18 12.72
N ARG A 342 -22.05 8.50 12.83
CA ARG A 342 -22.16 7.07 12.50
C ARG A 342 -23.23 6.83 11.45
N GLY A 343 -23.04 5.76 10.67
CA GLY A 343 -23.95 5.41 9.59
C GLY A 343 -25.41 5.20 10.03
N ASP A 344 -25.67 4.81 11.27
CA ASP A 344 -27.01 4.63 11.83
C ASP A 344 -27.71 5.94 12.24
N ALA A 345 -27.36 7.06 11.61
CA ALA A 345 -27.89 8.39 11.91
C ALA A 345 -27.76 8.77 13.39
N TRP A 346 -26.57 8.55 13.95
CA TRP A 346 -26.22 8.95 15.30
C TRP A 346 -24.95 9.78 15.31
N SER A 347 -24.86 10.79 16.17
CA SER A 347 -23.64 11.58 16.35
C SER A 347 -23.46 12.07 17.78
N TRP A 348 -22.23 12.42 18.14
CA TRP A 348 -21.90 13.12 19.39
C TRP A 348 -20.64 13.94 19.19
N GLY A 349 -20.42 14.95 20.02
CA GLY A 349 -19.21 15.76 19.91
C GLY A 349 -19.30 17.10 20.63
N SER A 350 -18.16 17.78 20.70
CA SER A 350 -18.04 19.08 21.35
C SER A 350 -18.78 20.19 20.60
N LEU A 351 -18.98 20.03 19.28
CA LEU A 351 -19.71 20.98 18.44
C LEU A 351 -21.24 20.76 18.39
N LEU A 352 -21.75 19.78 19.13
CA LEU A 352 -23.18 19.50 19.25
C LEU A 352 -23.73 20.00 20.59
N ASP A 353 -25.03 20.31 20.64
CA ASP A 353 -25.74 20.66 21.88
C ASP A 353 -26.12 19.43 22.71
N GLY A 354 -26.04 18.24 22.12
CA GLY A 354 -26.25 16.94 22.74
C GLY A 354 -26.15 15.83 21.70
N ASP A 355 -26.21 14.57 22.14
CA ASP A 355 -26.14 13.42 21.23
C ASP A 355 -27.29 13.45 20.21
N ALA A 356 -26.95 13.09 18.97
CA ALA A 356 -27.78 13.08 17.77
C ALA A 356 -28.46 14.43 17.44
N GLN A 357 -28.07 15.53 18.08
CA GLN A 357 -28.53 16.86 17.67
C GLN A 357 -27.91 17.24 16.32
N GLY A 358 -28.72 17.81 15.43
CA GLY A 358 -28.29 18.14 14.08
C GLY A 358 -28.34 16.98 13.08
N VAL A 359 -28.82 15.80 13.49
CA VAL A 359 -28.99 14.67 12.57
C VAL A 359 -30.38 14.68 11.94
N SER A 360 -30.46 14.51 10.63
CA SER A 360 -31.71 14.32 9.88
C SER A 360 -31.63 13.07 9.02
N ALA A 361 -32.47 12.07 9.33
CA ALA A 361 -32.57 10.83 8.57
C ALA A 361 -34.02 10.31 8.52
N SER A 362 -34.34 9.58 7.45
CA SER A 362 -35.65 8.93 7.26
C SER A 362 -35.51 7.48 6.78
N TYR A 363 -34.48 6.79 7.27
CA TYR A 363 -34.22 5.40 6.94
C TYR A 363 -35.34 4.47 7.40
N ASN A 364 -35.55 3.40 6.62
CA ASN A 364 -36.34 2.27 7.08
C ASN A 364 -35.45 1.37 7.95
N TRP A 365 -35.59 1.48 9.26
CA TRP A 365 -34.77 0.72 10.21
C TRP A 365 -35.01 -0.79 10.17
N ASP A 366 -36.14 -1.25 9.63
CA ASP A 366 -36.41 -2.67 9.46
C ASP A 366 -35.54 -3.29 8.36
N SER A 367 -35.16 -2.51 7.33
CA SER A 367 -34.32 -2.97 6.22
C SER A 367 -32.87 -2.50 6.31
N TRP A 368 -32.59 -1.46 7.10
CA TRP A 368 -31.28 -0.81 7.23
C TRP A 368 -30.08 -1.77 7.25
N ILE A 369 -30.14 -2.79 8.11
CA ILE A 369 -29.06 -3.75 8.27
C ILE A 369 -28.77 -4.50 6.96
N ALA A 370 -29.82 -4.95 6.28
CA ALA A 370 -29.69 -5.67 5.01
C ALA A 370 -29.28 -4.71 3.88
N ASP A 371 -29.83 -3.50 3.88
CA ASP A 371 -29.56 -2.47 2.88
C ASP A 371 -28.10 -2.02 2.88
N MET A 372 -27.48 -1.93 4.06
CA MET A 372 -26.09 -1.52 4.24
C MET A 372 -25.07 -2.60 3.89
N LYS A 373 -25.47 -3.87 3.77
CA LYS A 373 -24.55 -4.96 3.47
C LYS A 373 -24.10 -4.89 2.00
N GLY A 374 -22.83 -4.54 1.80
CA GLY A 374 -22.26 -4.32 0.47
C GLY A 374 -22.73 -3.02 -0.18
N ALA A 375 -23.25 -2.07 0.60
CA ALA A 375 -23.70 -0.78 0.07
C ALA A 375 -22.54 0.15 -0.21
N THR A 376 -22.61 0.89 -1.31
CA THR A 376 -21.72 2.03 -1.57
C THR A 376 -22.22 3.24 -0.80
N VAL A 377 -21.32 3.87 -0.05
CA VAL A 377 -21.57 5.08 0.73
C VAL A 377 -20.70 6.19 0.15
N ASP A 378 -21.33 7.31 -0.16
CA ASP A 378 -20.69 8.59 -0.45
C ASP A 378 -20.91 9.53 0.72
N LEU A 379 -19.83 9.96 1.38
CA LEU A 379 -19.85 10.93 2.47
C LEU A 379 -19.24 12.24 1.99
N TYR A 380 -19.96 13.35 2.15
CA TYR A 380 -19.48 14.69 1.89
C TYR A 380 -19.39 15.46 3.19
N VAL A 381 -18.18 15.80 3.64
CA VAL A 381 -17.96 16.63 4.84
C VAL A 381 -17.60 18.04 4.39
N THR A 382 -18.53 18.96 4.48
CA THR A 382 -18.38 20.34 4.02
C THR A 382 -18.27 21.32 5.18
N ARG A 383 -17.19 22.10 5.21
CA ARG A 383 -17.04 23.25 6.11
C ARG A 383 -17.37 24.54 5.38
N THR A 384 -18.33 25.30 5.89
CA THR A 384 -18.66 26.67 5.42
C THR A 384 -18.59 27.65 6.59
N GLY A 385 -17.69 28.63 6.48
CA GLY A 385 -17.41 29.56 7.57
C GLY A 385 -16.74 28.82 8.72
N LYS A 386 -17.50 28.50 9.76
CA LYS A 386 -17.04 27.70 10.92
C LYS A 386 -17.95 26.52 11.25
N MET A 387 -18.94 26.26 10.39
CA MET A 387 -19.91 25.18 10.58
C MET A 387 -19.59 24.04 9.63
N PHE A 388 -19.81 22.82 10.09
CA PHE A 388 -19.76 21.61 9.29
C PHE A 388 -21.16 21.10 8.97
N HIS A 389 -21.31 20.62 7.73
CA HIS A 389 -22.45 19.91 7.21
C HIS A 389 -21.94 18.60 6.59
N VAL A 390 -22.52 17.47 6.97
CA VAL A 390 -22.20 16.17 6.40
C VAL A 390 -23.42 15.63 5.66
N GLU A 391 -23.25 15.17 4.43
CA GLU A 391 -24.27 14.42 3.69
C GLU A 391 -23.82 12.98 3.46
N GLN A 392 -24.71 12.05 3.76
CA GLN A 392 -24.54 10.62 3.49
C GLN A 392 -25.52 10.19 2.41
N TYR A 393 -24.96 9.70 1.30
CA TYR A 393 -25.70 9.04 0.24
C TYR A 393 -25.38 7.55 0.27
N VAL A 394 -26.41 6.70 0.32
CA VAL A 394 -26.25 5.24 0.32
C VAL A 394 -26.91 4.65 -0.93
N THR A 395 -26.14 3.87 -1.67
CA THR A 395 -26.62 2.99 -2.73
C THR A 395 -26.44 1.55 -2.28
N THR A 396 -27.55 0.85 -2.04
CA THR A 396 -27.53 -0.57 -1.65
C THR A 396 -26.84 -1.43 -2.70
N ALA A 397 -26.40 -2.64 -2.35
CA ALA A 397 -25.80 -3.59 -3.30
C ALA A 397 -26.71 -3.91 -4.52
N SER A 398 -28.03 -3.72 -4.38
CA SER A 398 -29.01 -3.87 -5.46
C SER A 398 -29.11 -2.67 -6.42
N GLY A 399 -28.45 -1.55 -6.10
CA GLY A 399 -28.55 -0.28 -6.82
C GLY A 399 -29.64 0.67 -6.32
N SER A 400 -30.44 0.29 -5.31
CA SER A 400 -31.45 1.18 -4.73
C SER A 400 -30.80 2.30 -3.91
N LYS A 401 -31.26 3.54 -4.07
CA LYS A 401 -30.80 4.71 -3.30
C LYS A 401 -31.67 4.91 -2.05
N LEU A 402 -31.03 5.00 -0.89
CA LEU A 402 -31.72 5.33 0.36
C LEU A 402 -31.91 6.86 0.50
N PRO A 403 -32.83 7.32 1.37
CA PRO A 403 -32.93 8.74 1.73
C PRO A 403 -31.58 9.29 2.23
N VAL A 404 -31.30 10.56 1.94
CA VAL A 404 -30.07 11.22 2.41
C VAL A 404 -30.14 11.41 3.92
N CYS A 405 -29.06 11.07 4.63
CA CYS A 405 -28.87 11.46 6.02
C CYS A 405 -27.94 12.66 6.08
N THR A 406 -28.25 13.64 6.93
CA THR A 406 -27.38 14.80 7.16
C THR A 406 -27.00 14.93 8.62
N PHE A 407 -25.81 15.48 8.85
CA PHE A 407 -25.29 15.85 10.17
C PHE A 407 -24.85 17.31 10.15
N ASP A 408 -25.42 18.12 11.03
CA ASP A 408 -25.14 19.55 11.14
C ASP A 408 -24.58 19.88 12.52
N THR A 409 -23.38 20.44 12.54
CA THR A 409 -22.85 21.03 13.78
C THR A 409 -23.76 22.15 14.28
N GLN A 410 -23.83 22.32 15.60
CA GLN A 410 -24.66 23.36 16.25
C GLN A 410 -23.81 24.50 16.82
N LYS A 411 -22.50 24.29 16.92
CA LYS A 411 -21.52 25.26 17.42
C LYS A 411 -20.41 25.48 16.41
N GLU A 412 -19.83 26.67 16.46
CA GLU A 412 -18.71 27.04 15.60
C GLU A 412 -17.44 26.27 15.96
N ALA A 413 -16.74 25.77 14.94
CA ALA A 413 -15.38 25.26 15.08
C ALA A 413 -14.43 26.37 15.58
N PRO A 414 -13.55 26.08 16.55
CA PRO A 414 -12.68 27.09 17.16
C PRO A 414 -11.51 27.52 16.26
N THR A 415 -11.16 26.69 15.26
CA THR A 415 -10.00 26.89 14.38
C THR A 415 -10.40 26.86 12.89
N GLU A 416 -9.51 27.37 12.05
CA GLU A 416 -9.62 27.22 10.60
C GLU A 416 -9.00 25.91 10.09
N GLU A 417 -8.01 25.35 10.80
CA GLU A 417 -7.52 23.99 10.55
C GLU A 417 -8.55 22.96 11.05
N TRP A 418 -8.77 21.92 10.25
CA TRP A 418 -9.62 20.78 10.58
C TRP A 418 -9.17 19.54 9.84
N GLY A 419 -9.67 18.38 10.24
CA GLY A 419 -9.41 17.14 9.53
C GLY A 419 -10.52 16.13 9.71
N THR A 420 -10.44 15.06 8.93
CA THR A 420 -11.38 13.95 8.99
C THR A 420 -10.71 12.62 8.74
N PHE A 421 -11.25 11.57 9.35
CA PHE A 421 -10.97 10.19 8.98
C PHE A 421 -12.20 9.32 9.16
N VAL A 422 -12.23 8.19 8.45
CA VAL A 422 -13.26 7.17 8.60
C VAL A 422 -12.68 6.01 9.40
N THR A 423 -13.50 5.45 10.27
CA THR A 423 -13.27 4.24 11.04
C THR A 423 -14.58 3.44 11.06
N LEU A 424 -14.71 2.45 11.94
CA LEU A 424 -15.80 1.51 11.90
C LEU A 424 -16.03 0.83 13.24
N GLU A 425 -17.11 0.05 13.31
CA GLU A 425 -17.34 -0.96 14.34
C GLU A 425 -17.90 -2.22 13.68
N LYS A 426 -17.28 -3.38 13.95
CA LYS A 426 -17.69 -4.71 13.47
C LYS A 426 -18.10 -4.74 12.00
N SER A 427 -17.29 -4.07 11.19
CA SER A 427 -17.50 -3.85 9.77
C SER A 427 -16.19 -3.93 9.02
N PHE A 428 -16.30 -3.99 7.70
CA PHE A 428 -15.20 -3.97 6.75
C PHE A 428 -15.54 -2.97 5.65
N LEU A 429 -14.68 -1.98 5.43
CA LEU A 429 -14.89 -0.90 4.47
C LEU A 429 -13.83 -0.96 3.37
N THR A 430 -14.24 -0.85 2.12
CA THR A 430 -13.34 -0.79 0.95
C THR A 430 -13.51 0.53 0.23
N PHE A 431 -12.47 1.36 0.22
CA PHE A 431 -12.42 2.69 -0.35
C PHE A 431 -11.91 2.66 -1.79
N GLU A 432 -12.50 3.49 -2.64
CA GLU A 432 -11.96 3.80 -3.97
C GLU A 432 -11.10 5.05 -3.87
N LYS A 433 -9.76 4.92 -4.01
CA LYS A 433 -8.85 6.06 -3.81
C LYS A 433 -9.04 7.16 -4.83
N ALA A 434 -9.45 6.78 -6.05
CA ALA A 434 -9.79 7.72 -7.12
C ALA A 434 -11.07 8.51 -6.83
N GLU A 435 -11.89 8.07 -5.89
CA GLU A 435 -13.15 8.69 -5.46
C GLU A 435 -13.06 9.22 -4.02
N THR A 436 -11.85 9.38 -3.49
CA THR A 436 -11.61 10.13 -2.24
C THR A 436 -10.83 11.40 -2.56
N TYR A 437 -11.44 12.56 -2.32
CA TYR A 437 -10.85 13.85 -2.66
C TYR A 437 -11.16 14.94 -1.64
N THR A 438 -10.32 15.96 -1.62
CA THR A 438 -10.67 17.26 -1.08
C THR A 438 -11.12 18.17 -2.20
N SER A 439 -12.00 19.13 -1.92
CA SER A 439 -12.41 20.14 -2.89
C SER A 439 -12.61 21.50 -2.26
N VAL A 440 -12.21 22.54 -3.01
CA VAL A 440 -12.56 23.93 -2.72
C VAL A 440 -13.54 24.39 -3.78
N ASN A 441 -14.73 24.79 -3.33
CA ASN A 441 -15.77 25.34 -4.19
C ASN A 441 -15.73 26.86 -4.10
N TYR A 442 -15.58 27.50 -5.25
CA TYR A 442 -15.50 28.96 -5.37
C TYR A 442 -16.87 29.52 -5.73
N LYS A 443 -17.24 30.61 -5.06
CA LYS A 443 -18.38 31.42 -5.50
C LYS A 443 -18.04 32.07 -6.83
N ASP A 444 -19.07 32.34 -7.64
CA ASP A 444 -18.93 33.04 -8.91
C ASP A 444 -18.11 34.33 -8.77
N GLY A 445 -17.07 34.46 -9.60
CA GLY A 445 -16.16 35.60 -9.61
C GLY A 445 -15.14 35.64 -8.46
N ALA A 446 -15.16 34.70 -7.52
CA ALA A 446 -14.19 34.68 -6.41
C ALA A 446 -12.78 34.26 -6.86
N TYR A 447 -12.69 33.45 -7.91
CA TYR A 447 -11.42 33.04 -8.51
C TYR A 447 -11.53 33.04 -10.03
N THR A 448 -10.76 33.90 -10.68
CA THR A 448 -10.87 34.18 -12.11
C THR A 448 -9.50 34.25 -12.78
N ILE A 449 -9.41 33.81 -14.03
CA ILE A 449 -8.22 33.91 -14.86
C ILE A 449 -8.61 34.71 -16.11
N GLY A 450 -7.81 35.73 -16.43
CA GLY A 450 -8.10 36.64 -17.53
C GLY A 450 -8.91 37.86 -17.12
N SER A 451 -9.01 38.80 -18.06
CA SER A 451 -9.88 39.98 -17.98
C SER A 451 -11.29 39.58 -18.43
N ASP A 452 -12.33 40.09 -17.75
CA ASP A 452 -13.74 39.79 -18.01
C ASP A 452 -14.23 40.26 -19.40
N ASP A 453 -13.54 41.22 -20.00
CA ASP A 453 -13.73 41.69 -21.38
C ASP A 453 -13.02 40.82 -22.44
N ASN A 454 -12.41 39.70 -22.04
CA ASN A 454 -11.63 38.80 -22.88
C ASN A 454 -10.43 39.49 -23.56
N SER A 455 -9.86 40.55 -22.96
CA SER A 455 -8.73 41.29 -23.56
C SER A 455 -7.35 40.74 -23.21
N SER A 456 -7.25 39.71 -22.38
CA SER A 456 -5.96 39.21 -21.91
C SER A 456 -5.07 38.75 -23.06
N ALA A 457 -3.81 39.20 -23.05
CA ALA A 457 -2.82 38.71 -24.00
C ALA A 457 -2.49 37.24 -23.72
N PHE A 458 -1.92 36.58 -24.73
CA PHE A 458 -1.43 35.21 -24.61
C PHE A 458 -0.50 35.09 -23.39
N PHE A 459 -0.83 34.15 -22.49
CA PHE A 459 -0.04 33.83 -21.30
C PHE A 459 0.03 34.94 -20.22
N ASP A 460 -0.87 35.92 -20.25
CA ASP A 460 -0.86 37.05 -19.30
C ASP A 460 -1.27 36.62 -17.87
N LYS A 461 -2.50 36.11 -17.70
CA LYS A 461 -3.04 35.72 -16.38
C LYS A 461 -2.87 34.23 -16.14
N LYS A 462 -2.59 33.84 -14.90
CA LYS A 462 -2.30 32.45 -14.53
C LYS A 462 -3.08 32.06 -13.29
N SER A 463 -3.43 30.79 -13.19
CA SER A 463 -3.89 30.18 -11.94
C SER A 463 -2.74 30.06 -10.94
N GLU A 464 -3.05 29.48 -9.78
CA GLU A 464 -2.05 28.88 -8.91
C GLU A 464 -1.28 27.78 -9.67
N MET A 465 -0.07 27.49 -9.20
CA MET A 465 0.78 26.42 -9.72
C MET A 465 0.49 25.17 -8.90
N TYR A 466 -0.18 24.20 -9.51
CA TYR A 466 -0.55 22.95 -8.83
C TYR A 466 0.60 21.94 -8.93
N ASP A 467 1.07 21.47 -7.78
CA ASP A 467 2.16 20.49 -7.69
C ASP A 467 1.65 19.07 -7.96
N LEU A 468 2.16 18.45 -9.02
CA LEU A 468 1.95 17.07 -9.42
C LEU A 468 3.28 16.29 -9.42
N SER A 469 4.27 16.72 -8.62
CA SER A 469 5.61 16.14 -8.58
C SER A 469 5.67 14.72 -8.03
N ALA A 470 4.67 14.32 -7.23
CA ALA A 470 4.54 12.95 -6.73
C ALA A 470 4.39 11.94 -7.88
N GLU A 471 4.98 10.75 -7.73
CA GLU A 471 4.94 9.68 -8.75
C GLU A 471 3.51 9.28 -9.14
N ARG A 472 2.57 9.36 -8.20
CA ARG A 472 1.15 9.36 -8.52
C ARG A 472 0.51 10.62 -7.99
N SER A 473 -0.19 11.34 -8.83
CA SER A 473 -0.97 12.49 -8.41
C SER A 473 -2.20 12.62 -9.29
N ARG A 474 -3.25 13.22 -8.73
CA ARG A 474 -4.46 13.55 -9.47
C ARG A 474 -4.96 14.92 -9.05
N LEU A 475 -5.46 15.67 -10.02
CA LEU A 475 -6.02 17.01 -9.84
C LEU A 475 -7.20 17.14 -10.78
N THR A 476 -8.29 17.76 -10.32
CA THR A 476 -9.40 18.13 -11.20
C THR A 476 -9.68 19.62 -11.04
N ILE A 477 -9.82 20.35 -12.15
CA ILE A 477 -10.17 21.77 -12.16
C ILE A 477 -11.41 21.96 -13.02
N GLN A 478 -12.47 22.50 -12.43
CA GLN A 478 -13.70 22.86 -13.13
C GLN A 478 -13.85 24.37 -13.19
N PHE A 479 -14.17 24.89 -14.36
CA PHE A 479 -14.37 26.30 -14.60
C PHE A 479 -15.37 26.56 -15.71
N VAL A 480 -15.93 27.77 -15.74
CA VAL A 480 -16.67 28.28 -16.89
C VAL A 480 -15.73 29.06 -17.77
N ASN A 481 -15.67 28.72 -19.05
CA ASN A 481 -14.84 29.39 -20.05
C ASN A 481 -15.64 30.39 -20.88
N THR A 482 -15.15 31.62 -21.03
CA THR A 482 -15.68 32.63 -21.95
C THR A 482 -14.57 33.05 -22.91
N THR A 483 -14.91 33.33 -24.16
CA THR A 483 -13.93 33.67 -25.22
C THR A 483 -14.36 34.91 -26.00
N ALA A 484 -13.38 35.63 -26.57
CA ALA A 484 -13.62 36.67 -27.56
C ALA A 484 -14.23 36.13 -28.88
N GLY A 485 -14.03 34.84 -29.18
CA GLY A 485 -14.68 34.14 -30.28
C GLY A 485 -14.19 34.50 -31.69
N GLY A 486 -13.04 35.18 -31.83
CA GLY A 486 -12.44 35.46 -33.13
C GLY A 486 -11.88 34.19 -33.77
N GLU A 487 -11.06 33.46 -33.01
CA GLU A 487 -10.33 32.28 -33.47
C GLU A 487 -10.46 31.10 -32.49
N ASN A 488 -10.22 29.87 -32.97
CA ASN A 488 -10.42 28.66 -32.14
C ASN A 488 -9.51 28.62 -30.90
N TRP A 489 -8.31 29.20 -31.00
CA TRP A 489 -7.29 29.22 -29.96
C TRP A 489 -7.45 30.32 -28.91
N GLU A 490 -8.38 31.26 -29.09
CA GLU A 490 -8.65 32.35 -28.14
C GLU A 490 -9.40 31.79 -26.92
N ASN A 491 -8.69 31.04 -26.09
CA ASN A 491 -9.28 30.19 -25.06
C ASN A 491 -8.35 29.96 -23.87
N TYR A 492 -8.76 29.09 -22.94
CA TYR A 492 -7.87 28.59 -21.90
C TYR A 492 -6.69 27.83 -22.51
N VAL A 493 -5.57 27.91 -21.79
CA VAL A 493 -4.29 27.27 -22.11
C VAL A 493 -3.80 26.58 -20.85
N VAL A 494 -3.23 25.39 -20.98
CA VAL A 494 -2.70 24.62 -19.86
C VAL A 494 -1.20 24.40 -20.07
N ALA A 495 -0.40 24.71 -19.06
CA ALA A 495 1.04 24.53 -19.10
C ALA A 495 1.51 23.49 -18.07
N PHE A 496 2.48 22.68 -18.49
CA PHE A 496 3.13 21.61 -17.72
C PHE A 496 4.61 21.95 -17.59
N THR A 497 5.08 22.20 -16.37
CA THR A 497 6.39 22.82 -16.13
C THR A 497 7.20 22.10 -15.07
N ASN A 498 8.52 22.31 -15.09
CA ASN A 498 9.45 21.71 -14.11
C ASN A 498 9.49 22.44 -12.76
N THR A 499 9.09 23.72 -12.76
CA THR A 499 9.09 24.63 -11.61
C THR A 499 7.90 25.57 -11.73
N PRO A 500 7.47 26.21 -10.63
CA PRO A 500 6.52 27.31 -10.67
C PRO A 500 6.96 28.42 -11.64
N PHE A 501 5.98 29.08 -12.28
CA PHE A 501 6.26 30.15 -13.24
C PHE A 501 7.07 31.29 -12.61
N GLY A 502 8.13 31.72 -13.31
CA GLY A 502 9.01 32.81 -12.88
C GLY A 502 10.19 32.38 -12.01
N GLU A 503 10.30 31.10 -11.67
CA GLU A 503 11.46 30.56 -10.96
C GLU A 503 12.66 30.31 -11.89
N ALA A 504 13.85 30.21 -11.29
CA ALA A 504 15.08 29.97 -12.02
C ALA A 504 15.08 28.57 -12.66
N GLY A 505 15.44 28.50 -13.93
CA GLY A 505 15.41 27.23 -14.67
C GLY A 505 14.01 26.80 -15.12
N TYR A 506 13.03 27.71 -15.11
CA TYR A 506 11.70 27.47 -15.66
C TYR A 506 11.75 26.92 -17.08
N LEU A 507 11.07 25.80 -17.27
CA LEU A 507 10.94 25.07 -18.51
C LEU A 507 9.51 24.56 -18.64
N GLU A 508 8.93 24.77 -19.82
CA GLU A 508 7.67 24.16 -20.25
C GLU A 508 7.97 22.80 -20.88
N TYR A 509 7.64 21.72 -20.15
CA TYR A 509 7.64 20.37 -20.73
C TYR A 509 6.63 20.31 -21.87
N ALA A 510 5.44 20.87 -21.63
CA ALA A 510 4.42 20.99 -22.65
C ALA A 510 3.46 22.15 -22.35
N VAL A 511 2.82 22.64 -23.41
CA VAL A 511 1.68 23.55 -23.39
C VAL A 511 0.59 22.94 -24.26
N CYS A 512 -0.63 22.89 -23.75
CA CYS A 512 -1.82 22.41 -24.44
C CYS A 512 -2.87 23.53 -24.50
N ARG A 513 -3.36 23.83 -25.70
CA ARG A 513 -4.48 24.77 -25.89
C ARG A 513 -5.78 24.03 -26.09
N ALA A 514 -6.89 24.73 -25.81
CA ALA A 514 -8.23 24.19 -25.98
C ALA A 514 -8.57 23.78 -27.44
N ASP A 515 -7.89 24.35 -28.44
CA ASP A 515 -8.05 24.00 -29.86
C ASP A 515 -7.23 22.77 -30.30
N ALA A 516 -6.80 21.94 -29.34
CA ALA A 516 -5.98 20.75 -29.57
C ALA A 516 -4.65 21.05 -30.30
N TRP A 517 -4.06 22.21 -30.03
CA TRP A 517 -2.69 22.53 -30.44
C TRP A 517 -1.74 22.43 -29.25
N THR A 518 -0.59 21.78 -29.44
CA THR A 518 0.38 21.51 -28.37
C THR A 518 1.81 21.74 -28.84
N TRP A 519 2.70 22.09 -27.90
CA TRP A 519 4.15 22.21 -28.12
C TRP A 519 4.88 22.12 -26.78
N GLY A 520 6.22 22.00 -26.80
CA GLY A 520 7.05 22.06 -25.59
C GLY A 520 8.28 21.17 -25.67
N ALA A 521 9.11 21.19 -24.62
CA ALA A 521 10.37 20.45 -24.60
C ALA A 521 10.21 18.92 -24.72
N ASN A 522 9.09 18.38 -24.25
CA ASN A 522 8.77 16.95 -24.33
C ASN A 522 7.85 16.62 -25.51
N ILE A 523 7.53 17.59 -26.38
CA ILE A 523 6.62 17.40 -27.52
C ILE A 523 7.45 17.43 -28.81
N PRO A 524 7.92 16.28 -29.32
CA PRO A 524 8.82 16.24 -30.47
C PRO A 524 8.19 16.77 -31.76
N THR A 525 6.87 16.60 -31.91
CA THR A 525 6.07 17.18 -33.01
C THR A 525 4.84 17.84 -32.41
N ASN A 526 4.62 19.11 -32.75
CA ASN A 526 3.45 19.84 -32.29
C ASN A 526 2.15 19.12 -32.68
N GLY A 527 1.26 18.89 -31.71
CA GLY A 527 -0.03 18.24 -31.91
C GLY A 527 -0.05 16.71 -31.78
N ASP A 528 1.10 16.02 -31.71
CA ASP A 528 1.12 14.54 -31.73
C ASP A 528 0.55 13.87 -30.46
N ASN A 529 0.53 14.60 -29.35
CA ASN A 529 0.18 14.08 -28.03
C ASN A 529 -1.22 14.50 -27.55
N VAL A 530 -2.05 15.02 -28.45
CA VAL A 530 -3.43 15.41 -28.19
C VAL A 530 -4.38 14.75 -29.18
N THR A 531 -5.55 14.33 -28.70
CA THR A 531 -6.64 13.83 -29.52
C THR A 531 -7.90 14.61 -29.17
N ALA A 532 -8.53 15.19 -30.19
CA ALA A 532 -9.82 15.84 -30.08
C ALA A 532 -10.62 15.63 -31.36
N THR A 533 -11.92 15.39 -31.23
CA THR A 533 -12.85 15.20 -32.36
C THR A 533 -13.96 16.25 -32.35
N TYR A 534 -13.67 17.44 -31.81
CA TYR A 534 -14.58 18.56 -31.81
C TYR A 534 -14.97 18.98 -33.23
N ASN A 535 -16.19 19.50 -33.37
CA ASN A 535 -16.58 20.19 -34.58
C ASN A 535 -15.99 21.61 -34.58
N TRP A 536 -14.87 21.79 -35.28
CA TRP A 536 -14.16 23.07 -35.34
C TRP A 536 -14.94 24.20 -36.01
N ASP A 537 -16.00 23.89 -36.76
CA ASP A 537 -16.89 24.90 -37.34
C ASP A 537 -17.79 25.56 -36.28
N THR A 538 -18.19 24.80 -35.25
CA THR A 538 -19.08 25.27 -34.18
C THR A 538 -18.36 25.58 -32.87
N TRP A 539 -17.12 25.08 -32.71
CA TRP A 539 -16.29 25.18 -31.52
C TRP A 539 -16.33 26.55 -30.81
N LYS A 540 -16.17 27.65 -31.55
CA LYS A 540 -16.14 29.01 -30.98
C LYS A 540 -17.43 29.39 -30.26
N THR A 541 -18.55 28.88 -30.74
CA THR A 541 -19.85 29.05 -30.09
C THR A 541 -20.00 28.08 -28.94
N ASP A 542 -19.66 26.81 -29.17
CA ASP A 542 -19.88 25.71 -28.22
C ASP A 542 -19.08 25.91 -26.92
N ILE A 543 -17.84 26.39 -27.01
CA ILE A 543 -16.93 26.58 -25.86
C ILE A 543 -17.18 27.89 -25.10
N ASN A 544 -17.98 28.81 -25.66
CA ASN A 544 -18.25 30.09 -25.03
C ASN A 544 -19.38 29.97 -23.98
N GLY A 545 -19.05 30.26 -22.73
CA GLY A 545 -19.91 30.00 -21.58
C GLY A 545 -19.96 28.52 -21.17
N ALA A 546 -19.13 27.66 -21.78
CA ALA A 546 -19.10 26.24 -21.47
C ALA A 546 -18.49 25.96 -20.10
N THR A 547 -18.98 24.93 -19.42
CA THR A 547 -18.31 24.35 -18.26
C THR A 547 -17.27 23.35 -18.75
N VAL A 548 -16.02 23.58 -18.38
CA VAL A 548 -14.88 22.71 -18.69
C VAL A 548 -14.41 22.07 -17.40
N THR A 549 -14.24 20.75 -17.42
CA THR A 549 -13.59 19.99 -16.35
C THR A 549 -12.31 19.38 -16.90
N LEU A 550 -11.17 19.82 -16.37
CA LEU A 550 -9.87 19.25 -16.66
C LEU A 550 -9.53 18.23 -15.58
N ASP A 551 -9.25 16.98 -15.95
CA ASP A 551 -8.73 15.95 -15.04
C ASP A 551 -7.29 15.64 -15.42
N PHE A 552 -6.39 15.75 -14.44
CA PHE A 552 -4.97 15.45 -14.58
C PHE A 552 -4.66 14.21 -13.75
N LYS A 553 -3.98 13.23 -14.35
CA LYS A 553 -3.57 12.00 -13.69
C LYS A 553 -2.13 11.69 -14.04
N ARG A 554 -1.23 11.80 -13.06
CA ARG A 554 0.15 11.34 -13.18
C ARG A 554 0.29 9.93 -12.64
N VAL A 555 0.99 9.08 -13.39
CA VAL A 555 1.47 7.77 -12.97
C VAL A 555 2.88 7.58 -13.50
N GLY A 556 3.85 7.51 -12.58
CA GLY A 556 5.26 7.39 -12.89
C GLY A 556 5.77 8.58 -13.73
N ASP A 557 6.25 8.25 -14.92
CA ASP A 557 6.87 9.17 -15.88
C ASP A 557 5.88 9.84 -16.84
N ARG A 558 4.58 9.55 -16.72
CA ARG A 558 3.54 10.08 -17.59
C ARG A 558 2.46 10.81 -16.81
N VAL A 559 2.01 11.95 -17.36
CA VAL A 559 0.79 12.64 -16.94
C VAL A 559 -0.19 12.69 -18.11
N ASP A 560 -1.42 12.28 -17.84
CA ASP A 560 -2.55 12.40 -18.76
C ASP A 560 -3.44 13.57 -18.31
N MET A 561 -3.99 14.29 -19.28
CA MET A 561 -5.03 15.29 -19.10
C MET A 561 -6.24 14.94 -19.97
N THR A 562 -7.44 14.96 -19.40
CA THR A 562 -8.69 14.98 -20.19
C THR A 562 -9.41 16.31 -20.01
N ALA A 563 -10.15 16.73 -21.04
CA ALA A 563 -11.05 17.87 -20.97
C ALA A 563 -12.47 17.44 -21.35
N ASP A 564 -13.35 17.45 -20.35
CA ASP A 564 -14.79 17.28 -20.53
C ASP A 564 -15.45 18.64 -20.64
N VAL A 565 -16.13 18.87 -21.77
CA VAL A 565 -16.78 20.15 -22.08
C VAL A 565 -18.28 19.95 -22.16
N VAL A 566 -19.00 20.75 -21.35
CA VAL A 566 -20.45 20.89 -21.42
C VAL A 566 -20.77 22.30 -21.88
N THR A 567 -21.42 22.44 -23.03
CA THR A 567 -21.77 23.75 -23.60
C THR A 567 -22.69 24.53 -22.66
N ALA A 568 -22.83 25.84 -22.88
CA ALA A 568 -23.77 26.66 -22.11
C ALA A 568 -25.23 26.17 -22.21
N GLN A 569 -25.56 25.40 -23.25
CA GLN A 569 -26.87 24.79 -23.48
C GLN A 569 -27.02 23.41 -22.82
N GLY A 570 -25.95 22.88 -22.20
CA GLY A 570 -25.95 21.60 -21.50
C GLY A 570 -25.58 20.40 -22.37
N GLU A 571 -25.05 20.60 -23.57
CA GLU A 571 -24.62 19.51 -24.46
C GLU A 571 -23.19 19.08 -24.13
N SER A 572 -22.96 17.78 -23.94
CA SER A 572 -21.61 17.23 -23.76
C SER A 572 -20.92 17.06 -25.11
N LEU A 573 -19.74 17.67 -25.26
CA LEU A 573 -18.89 17.47 -26.43
C LEU A 573 -18.02 16.21 -26.27
N PRO A 574 -17.46 15.66 -27.37
CA PRO A 574 -16.46 14.60 -27.27
C PRO A 574 -15.29 14.99 -26.37
N GLN A 575 -14.82 14.08 -25.52
CA GLN A 575 -13.70 14.35 -24.62
C GLN A 575 -12.40 14.58 -25.42
N MET A 576 -11.63 15.61 -25.05
CA MET A 576 -10.24 15.76 -25.50
C MET A 576 -9.32 15.03 -24.53
N SER A 577 -8.30 14.34 -25.06
CA SER A 577 -7.24 13.71 -24.27
C SER A 577 -5.87 14.22 -24.69
N PHE A 578 -4.98 14.42 -23.73
CA PHE A 578 -3.62 14.89 -23.92
C PHE A 578 -2.69 14.16 -22.95
N PHE A 579 -1.42 13.97 -23.31
CA PHE A 579 -0.44 13.41 -22.37
C PHE A 579 0.96 14.00 -22.51
N VAL A 580 1.76 13.95 -21.45
CA VAL A 580 3.19 14.23 -21.46
C VAL A 580 3.91 13.04 -20.82
N ASP A 581 4.92 12.50 -21.50
CA ASP A 581 5.77 11.41 -21.02
C ASP A 581 7.21 11.89 -20.76
N GLY A 582 8.09 10.97 -20.34
CA GLY A 582 9.49 11.28 -20.06
C GLY A 582 9.69 12.16 -18.82
N LEU A 583 8.82 12.01 -17.81
CA LEU A 583 8.84 12.73 -16.54
C LEU A 583 9.42 11.91 -15.37
N GLU A 584 10.12 10.81 -15.65
CA GLU A 584 10.69 9.95 -14.61
C GLU A 584 11.62 10.75 -13.67
N GLY A 585 11.32 10.71 -12.37
CA GLY A 585 12.05 11.45 -11.34
C GLY A 585 11.99 12.99 -11.47
N LYS A 586 11.16 13.53 -12.39
CA LYS A 586 11.08 14.98 -12.63
C LYS A 586 9.97 15.62 -11.79
N PRO A 587 10.20 16.83 -11.22
CA PRO A 587 9.13 17.64 -10.67
C PRO A 587 8.14 18.02 -11.78
N LEU A 588 6.87 18.22 -11.42
CA LEU A 588 5.83 18.63 -12.36
C LEU A 588 4.88 19.60 -11.69
N TYR A 589 4.69 20.75 -12.32
CA TYR A 589 3.67 21.72 -11.97
C TYR A 589 2.72 21.94 -13.15
N VAL A 590 1.44 22.15 -12.85
CA VAL A 590 0.41 22.46 -13.84
C VAL A 590 -0.26 23.78 -13.49
N PHE A 591 -0.53 24.61 -14.48
CA PHE A 591 -1.36 25.80 -14.30
C PHE A 591 -2.19 26.11 -15.54
N LEU A 592 -3.33 26.78 -15.32
CA LEU A 592 -4.12 27.39 -16.38
C LEU A 592 -3.65 28.81 -16.63
N THR A 593 -3.65 29.17 -17.90
CA THR A 593 -3.49 30.53 -18.40
C THR A 593 -4.44 30.72 -19.57
N ASN A 594 -4.36 31.85 -20.26
CA ASN A 594 -5.39 32.23 -21.21
C ASN A 594 -4.84 33.07 -22.38
N GLU A 595 -5.58 33.07 -23.47
CA GLU A 595 -5.46 34.03 -24.56
C GLU A 595 -6.86 34.52 -24.92
N LYS A 596 -7.08 35.84 -24.86
CA LYS A 596 -8.35 36.50 -25.23
C LYS A 596 -9.60 35.77 -24.73
N SER A 597 -9.56 35.36 -23.47
CA SER A 597 -10.59 34.57 -22.81
C SER A 597 -10.60 34.84 -21.32
N TYR A 598 -11.65 34.39 -20.66
CA TYR A 598 -11.91 34.59 -19.24
C TYR A 598 -12.44 33.29 -18.64
N GLN A 599 -11.80 32.81 -17.58
CA GLN A 599 -12.20 31.61 -16.87
C GLN A 599 -12.66 31.97 -15.46
N VAL A 600 -13.84 31.48 -15.08
CA VAL A 600 -14.33 31.53 -13.70
C VAL A 600 -14.16 30.15 -13.09
N ILE A 601 -13.15 29.99 -12.22
CA ILE A 601 -12.90 28.73 -11.53
C ILE A 601 -14.06 28.46 -10.58
N LYS A 602 -14.64 27.26 -10.68
CA LYS A 602 -15.76 26.81 -9.85
C LYS A 602 -15.31 25.85 -8.78
N GLN A 603 -14.39 24.94 -9.12
CA GLN A 603 -13.95 23.90 -8.21
C GLN A 603 -12.54 23.45 -8.53
N VAL A 604 -11.76 23.20 -7.48
CA VAL A 604 -10.49 22.48 -7.57
C VAL A 604 -10.57 21.28 -6.65
N ARG A 605 -10.22 20.08 -7.14
CA ARG A 605 -10.15 18.84 -6.37
C ARG A 605 -8.74 18.28 -6.34
N THR A 606 -8.30 17.83 -5.17
CA THR A 606 -7.06 17.05 -5.00
C THR A 606 -7.39 15.71 -4.37
N TYR A 607 -6.58 14.68 -4.67
CA TYR A 607 -6.85 13.30 -4.26
C TYR A 607 -5.75 12.85 -3.30
N PRO A 608 -5.86 13.16 -1.99
CA PRO A 608 -4.77 13.03 -1.03
C PRO A 608 -4.29 11.59 -0.87
N TRP A 609 -5.17 10.61 -1.07
CA TRP A 609 -4.80 9.19 -0.97
C TRP A 609 -4.24 8.62 -2.28
N PHE A 610 -4.27 9.36 -3.39
CA PHE A 610 -3.90 8.81 -4.69
C PHE A 610 -2.43 8.36 -4.76
N ASN A 611 -1.54 8.95 -3.96
CA ASN A 611 -0.13 8.56 -3.87
C ASN A 611 0.25 7.70 -2.65
N THR A 612 -0.71 7.30 -1.82
CA THR A 612 -0.41 6.67 -0.53
C THR A 612 -1.26 5.42 -0.36
N ASN A 613 -0.66 4.33 0.10
CA ASN A 613 -1.44 3.19 0.60
C ASN A 613 -1.78 3.45 2.06
N PHE A 614 -2.84 2.82 2.57
CA PHE A 614 -3.09 2.87 4.01
C PHE A 614 -1.96 2.10 4.69
N ALA A 615 -1.41 2.66 5.77
CA ALA A 615 -0.39 1.96 6.55
C ALA A 615 -1.01 0.66 7.10
N GLU A 616 -0.31 -0.47 6.92
CA GLU A 616 -0.66 -1.74 7.57
C GLU A 616 -0.47 -1.66 9.09
#